data_AF-A0A818T371-F1
#
_entry.id   AF-A0A818T371-F1
#
_cell.length_a   1.000
_cell.length_b   1.000
_cell.length_c   1.000
_cell.angle_alpha   90.00
_cell.angle_beta   90.00
_cell.angle_gamma   90.00
#
_symmetry.space_group_name_H-M   'P 1'
#
loop_
_entity.id
_entity.type
_entity.pdbx_description
1 polymer ?
#
loop_
_entity_poly.entity_id
_entity_poly.type
_entity_poly.pdbx_seq_one_letter_code
_entity_poly.pdbx_strand_id
1 'polypeptide(L)'
;MLSFFLVGKELTLTSPLDNNQTLVPLHSHDKHPEYLIYAGIVFTVLSRFYLYEFSRREWHRKAPTNLINLALHSCLQEQNQQIVIINQILVDDINHGISSDFANSVLKTVNGVEIQNIKHLAELIDNI
;
A
#
# COMPACT_ATOMS: atom_id res chain seq x y z
N MET A 1 17.29 -9.13 25.42
CA MET A 1 16.89 -10.37 26.11
C MET A 1 15.46 -10.18 26.57
N LEU A 2 14.51 -10.93 26.01
CA LEU A 2 13.11 -10.93 26.49
C LEU A 2 12.85 -12.25 27.21
N SER A 3 12.35 -12.17 28.45
CA SER A 3 11.88 -13.34 29.21
C SER A 3 10.36 -13.44 29.10
N PHE A 4 9.87 -14.58 28.63
CA PHE A 4 8.45 -14.91 28.61
C PHE A 4 8.17 -16.06 29.57
N PHE A 5 7.05 -15.99 30.30
CA PHE A 5 6.57 -17.09 31.14
C PHE A 5 5.40 -17.77 30.43
N LEU A 6 5.63 -18.97 29.89
CA LEU A 6 4.58 -19.83 29.35
C LEU A 6 4.45 -21.05 30.27
N VAL A 7 3.28 -21.21 30.89
CA VAL A 7 2.94 -22.37 31.73
C VAL A 7 4.00 -22.64 32.82
N GLY A 8 4.43 -21.60 33.53
CA GLY A 8 5.33 -21.71 34.68
C GLY A 8 6.80 -22.03 34.35
N LYS A 9 7.19 -22.15 33.07
CA LYS A 9 8.58 -22.23 32.65
C LYS A 9 9.05 -20.90 32.09
N GLU A 10 10.20 -20.43 32.56
CA GLU A 10 10.88 -19.27 32.00
C GLU A 10 11.54 -19.68 30.68
N LEU A 11 11.15 -19.01 29.60
CA LEU A 11 11.76 -19.15 28.29
C LEU A 11 12.51 -17.86 27.97
N THR A 12 13.82 -17.98 27.80
CA THR A 12 14.67 -16.89 27.33
C THR A 12 14.80 -16.97 25.82
N LEU A 13 14.29 -15.96 25.12
CA LEU A 13 14.38 -15.86 23.66
C LEU A 13 15.32 -14.72 23.25
N THR A 14 16.19 -15.02 22.29
CA THR A 14 17.06 -14.04 21.64
C THR A 14 16.57 -13.88 20.21
N SER A 15 15.69 -12.90 19.97
CA SER A 15 15.27 -12.53 18.62
C SER A 15 16.15 -11.39 18.11
N PRO A 16 16.60 -11.42 16.85
CA PRO A 16 17.12 -10.21 16.21
C PRO A 16 16.01 -9.15 16.22
N LEU A 17 16.40 -7.91 16.52
CA LEU A 17 15.53 -6.74 16.38
C LEU A 17 15.66 -6.26 14.95
N ASP A 18 14.72 -6.65 14.10
CA ASP A 18 14.62 -6.09 12.75
C ASP A 18 13.78 -4.82 12.75
N ASN A 19 14.05 -3.95 11.78
CA ASN A 19 13.25 -2.76 11.56
C ASN A 19 11.84 -3.19 11.15
N ASN A 20 10.86 -2.88 11.99
CA ASN A 20 9.49 -3.35 11.84
C ASN A 20 8.85 -2.75 10.57
N GLN A 21 8.91 -3.47 9.46
CA GLN A 21 8.34 -3.04 8.18
C GLN A 21 6.82 -3.08 8.27
N THR A 22 6.18 -1.91 8.12
CA THR A 22 4.73 -1.80 8.06
C THR A 22 4.24 -1.94 6.63
N LEU A 23 3.07 -2.57 6.42
CA LEU A 23 2.48 -2.72 5.09
C LEU A 23 2.21 -1.36 4.41
N VAL A 24 1.86 -0.34 5.20
CA VAL A 24 1.79 1.04 4.76
C VAL A 24 3.00 1.78 5.31
N PRO A 25 4.01 2.10 4.48
CA PRO A 25 5.24 2.75 4.95
C PRO A 25 4.97 4.12 5.54
N LEU A 26 5.65 4.44 6.64
CA LEU A 26 5.61 5.75 7.29
C LEU A 26 6.34 6.82 6.49
N HIS A 27 7.44 6.44 5.82
CA HIS A 27 8.28 7.33 5.05
C HIS A 27 8.96 6.58 3.91
N SER A 28 9.31 7.32 2.85
CA SER A 28 9.93 6.75 1.66
C SER A 28 11.46 6.68 1.74
N HIS A 29 12.08 7.08 2.86
CA HIS A 29 13.56 7.11 3.04
C HIS A 29 14.30 7.70 1.82
N ASP A 30 13.91 8.89 1.38
CA ASP A 30 14.48 9.58 0.20
C ASP A 30 14.33 8.84 -1.14
N LYS A 31 13.55 7.75 -1.18
CA LYS A 31 13.15 7.11 -2.44
C LYS A 31 12.02 7.91 -3.08
N HIS A 32 12.10 8.05 -4.40
CA HIS A 32 11.00 8.58 -5.18
C HIS A 32 9.76 7.67 -5.04
N PRO A 33 8.54 8.25 -5.05
CA PRO A 33 7.32 7.46 -5.05
C PRO A 33 7.32 6.49 -6.24
N GLU A 34 7.04 5.23 -5.97
CA GLU A 34 6.84 4.23 -7.01
C GLU A 34 5.47 4.44 -7.65
N TYR A 35 5.43 4.64 -8.97
CA TYR A 35 4.19 4.81 -9.71
C TYR A 35 4.26 4.08 -11.06
N LEU A 36 3.10 3.72 -11.58
CA LEU A 36 2.91 3.12 -12.89
C LEU A 36 1.75 3.81 -13.58
N ILE A 37 1.89 4.14 -14.87
CA ILE A 37 0.82 4.73 -15.66
C ILE A 37 0.49 3.80 -16.80
N TYR A 38 -0.77 3.42 -16.93
CA TYR A 38 -1.26 2.58 -18.02
C TYR A 38 -2.63 3.06 -18.49
N ALA A 39 -2.78 3.31 -19.79
CA ALA A 39 -4.01 3.86 -20.40
C ALA A 39 -4.58 5.09 -19.65
N GLY A 40 -3.70 5.97 -19.17
CA GLY A 40 -4.07 7.17 -18.39
C GLY A 40 -4.44 6.91 -16.92
N ILE A 41 -4.49 5.66 -16.45
CA ILE A 41 -4.69 5.34 -15.04
C ILE A 41 -3.34 5.40 -14.33
N VAL A 42 -3.27 6.19 -13.25
CA VAL A 42 -2.05 6.35 -12.44
C VAL A 42 -2.15 5.49 -11.20
N PHE A 43 -1.30 4.47 -11.11
CA PHE A 43 -1.17 3.59 -9.96
C PHE A 43 0.00 4.05 -9.08
N THR A 44 -0.14 3.92 -7.76
CA THR A 44 0.93 4.20 -6.80
C THR A 44 0.81 3.28 -5.58
N VAL A 45 1.85 3.26 -4.76
CA VAL A 45 1.86 2.51 -3.49
C VAL A 45 1.26 3.37 -2.38
N LEU A 46 0.30 2.81 -1.64
CA LEU A 46 -0.26 3.45 -0.46
C LEU A 46 0.83 3.62 0.60
N SER A 47 1.09 4.87 0.96
CA SER A 47 2.02 5.27 2.02
C SER A 47 1.39 6.32 2.92
N ARG A 48 1.95 6.55 4.11
CA ARG A 48 1.51 7.69 4.92
C ARG A 48 1.80 9.03 4.26
N PHE A 49 2.86 9.10 3.44
CA PHE A 49 3.17 10.29 2.67
C PHE A 49 2.05 10.62 1.67
N TYR A 50 1.52 9.60 1.00
CA TYR A 50 0.34 9.74 0.14
C TYR A 50 -0.87 10.28 0.91
N LEU A 51 -1.16 9.74 2.10
CA LEU A 51 -2.27 10.21 2.92
C LEU A 51 -2.11 11.68 3.38
N TYR A 52 -0.88 12.19 3.46
CA TYR A 52 -0.63 13.59 3.81
C TYR A 52 -1.05 14.58 2.73
N GLU A 53 -1.29 14.14 1.49
CA GLU A 53 -1.85 14.99 0.43
C GLU A 53 -3.25 15.52 0.81
N PHE A 54 -4.04 14.72 1.54
CA PHE A 54 -5.36 15.14 2.04
C PHE A 54 -5.27 16.13 3.21
N SER A 55 -4.26 15.98 4.06
CA SER A 55 -3.87 16.95 5.09
C SER A 55 -2.64 16.46 5.86
N ARG A 56 -1.59 17.27 5.92
CA ARG A 56 -0.37 16.93 6.68
C ARG A 56 -0.63 16.63 8.16
N ARG A 57 -1.61 17.27 8.80
CA ARG A 57 -1.90 17.11 10.24
C ARG A 57 -3.11 16.21 10.52
N GLU A 58 -4.07 16.19 9.61
CA GLU A 58 -5.39 15.58 9.84
C GLU A 58 -5.76 14.54 8.77
N TRP A 59 -4.78 13.92 8.13
CA TRP A 59 -5.00 12.86 7.13
C TRP A 59 -5.97 11.78 7.63
N HIS A 60 -5.88 11.41 8.92
CA HIS A 60 -6.74 10.42 9.58
C HIS A 60 -8.22 10.84 9.69
N ARG A 61 -8.55 12.09 9.33
CA ARG A 61 -9.93 12.61 9.27
C ARG A 61 -10.36 12.96 7.85
N LYS A 62 -9.41 13.33 6.96
CA LYS A 62 -9.70 13.87 5.64
C LYS A 62 -9.47 12.91 4.48
N ALA A 63 -8.60 11.91 4.65
CA ALA A 63 -8.38 10.91 3.63
C ALA A 63 -9.57 9.92 3.56
N PRO A 64 -9.71 9.17 2.46
CA PRO A 64 -10.73 8.13 2.35
C PRO A 64 -10.64 7.10 3.49
N THR A 65 -11.78 6.78 4.11
CA THR A 65 -11.84 5.94 5.32
C THR A 65 -11.28 4.53 5.10
N ASN A 66 -11.46 3.96 3.91
CA ASN A 66 -10.86 2.68 3.53
C ASN A 66 -9.32 2.74 3.55
N LEU A 67 -8.70 3.81 3.02
CA LEU A 67 -7.26 3.97 3.03
C LEU A 67 -6.71 4.24 4.44
N ILE A 68 -7.45 5.01 5.26
CA ILE A 68 -7.10 5.22 6.67
C ILE A 68 -7.12 3.89 7.44
N ASN A 69 -8.18 3.11 7.26
CA ASN A 69 -8.31 1.80 7.92
C ASN A 69 -7.12 0.90 7.57
N LEU A 70 -6.74 0.86 6.29
CA LEU A 70 -5.58 0.10 5.85
C LEU A 70 -4.27 0.61 6.47
N ALA A 71 -4.06 1.92 6.55
CA ALA A 71 -2.86 2.49 7.13
C ALA A 71 -2.72 2.32 8.65
N LEU A 72 -3.84 2.11 9.36
CA LEU A 72 -3.85 1.96 10.82
C LEU A 72 -3.88 0.50 11.27
N HIS A 73 -4.51 -0.38 10.51
CA HIS A 73 -4.87 -1.72 10.98
C HIS A 73 -4.30 -2.87 10.16
N SER A 74 -3.66 -2.60 9.02
CA SER A 74 -3.07 -3.67 8.21
C SER A 74 -1.69 -4.09 8.70
N CYS A 75 -1.43 -5.39 8.66
CA CYS A 75 -0.14 -5.97 8.95
C CYS A 75 0.45 -6.58 7.68
N LEU A 76 1.77 -6.45 7.53
CA LEU A 76 2.53 -7.11 6.47
C LEU A 76 2.41 -8.62 6.63
N GLN A 77 1.86 -9.31 5.62
CA GLN A 77 1.74 -10.78 5.62
C GLN A 77 2.90 -11.44 4.89
N GLU A 78 3.36 -10.81 3.80
CA GLU A 78 4.43 -11.31 2.95
C GLU A 78 5.53 -10.27 2.77
N GLN A 79 6.75 -10.73 2.54
CA GLN A 79 7.86 -9.83 2.27
C GLN A 79 7.61 -9.05 0.96
N ASN A 80 7.88 -7.75 0.98
CA ASN A 80 7.63 -6.82 -0.14
C ASN A 80 6.15 -6.65 -0.55
N GLN A 81 5.20 -7.10 0.29
CA GLN A 81 3.80 -6.81 0.05
C GLN A 81 3.56 -5.29 0.08
N GLN A 82 2.79 -4.78 -0.89
CA GLN A 82 2.41 -3.38 -0.98
C GLN A 82 0.92 -3.29 -1.31
N ILE A 83 0.26 -2.24 -0.82
CA ILE A 83 -1.10 -1.91 -1.23
C ILE A 83 -0.99 -0.97 -2.42
N VAL A 84 -1.43 -1.43 -3.59
CA VAL A 84 -1.50 -0.60 -4.80
C VAL A 84 -2.85 0.11 -4.87
N ILE A 85 -2.82 1.40 -5.18
CA ILE A 85 -4.01 2.24 -5.31
C ILE A 85 -4.05 2.89 -6.69
N ILE A 86 -5.27 3.12 -7.19
CA ILE A 86 -5.53 4.04 -8.29
C ILE A 86 -5.48 5.43 -7.67
N ASN A 87 -4.44 6.20 -7.99
CA ASN A 87 -4.31 7.57 -7.51
C ASN A 87 -5.30 8.48 -8.24
N GLN A 88 -5.22 8.48 -9.58
CA GLN A 88 -6.03 9.35 -10.43
C GLN A 88 -6.17 8.74 -11.83
N ILE A 89 -7.11 9.27 -12.60
CA ILE A 89 -7.32 8.94 -14.01
C ILE A 89 -7.09 10.21 -14.82
N LEU A 90 -6.13 10.14 -15.74
CA LEU A 90 -5.82 11.18 -16.71
C LEU A 90 -6.74 10.99 -17.92
N VAL A 91 -7.77 11.82 -18.03
CA VAL A 91 -8.81 11.70 -19.05
C VAL A 91 -8.20 11.73 -20.45
N ASP A 92 -8.51 10.70 -21.23
CA ASP A 92 -8.09 10.53 -22.62
C ASP A 92 -9.12 9.65 -23.36
N ASP A 93 -9.15 9.68 -24.68
CA ASP A 93 -10.10 8.89 -25.48
C ASP A 93 -9.95 7.38 -25.19
N ILE A 94 -8.73 6.92 -24.87
CA ILE A 94 -8.45 5.51 -24.57
C ILE A 94 -9.10 5.01 -23.27
N ASN A 95 -9.40 5.89 -22.31
CA ASN A 95 -10.03 5.52 -21.03
C ASN A 95 -11.46 6.04 -20.89
N HIS A 96 -12.09 6.38 -22.01
CA HIS A 96 -13.48 6.78 -22.05
C HIS A 96 -14.38 5.68 -21.42
N GLY A 97 -15.13 6.08 -20.40
CA GLY A 97 -16.04 5.20 -19.65
C GLY A 97 -15.52 4.81 -18.27
N ILE A 98 -14.24 5.07 -17.97
CA ILE A 98 -13.71 4.92 -16.61
C ILE A 98 -13.96 6.23 -15.86
N SER A 99 -14.82 6.19 -14.83
CA SER A 99 -15.15 7.37 -14.03
C SER A 99 -13.96 7.83 -13.17
N SER A 100 -13.78 9.14 -13.03
CA SER A 100 -12.86 9.73 -12.05
C SER A 100 -13.16 9.32 -10.61
N ASP A 101 -14.37 8.82 -10.32
CA ASP A 101 -14.76 8.33 -9.00
C ASP A 101 -13.96 7.10 -8.53
N PHE A 102 -13.25 6.42 -9.44
CA PHE A 102 -12.32 5.34 -9.09
C PHE A 102 -10.98 5.85 -8.54
N ALA A 103 -10.72 7.16 -8.54
CA ALA A 103 -9.55 7.76 -7.90
C ALA A 103 -9.52 7.49 -6.39
N ASN A 104 -8.33 7.37 -5.82
CA ASN A 104 -8.06 7.03 -4.43
C ASN A 104 -8.65 5.68 -3.97
N SER A 105 -8.76 4.71 -4.88
CA SER A 105 -9.29 3.37 -4.59
C SER A 105 -8.19 2.32 -4.59
N VAL A 106 -8.40 1.21 -3.87
CA VAL A 106 -7.44 0.09 -3.80
C VAL A 106 -7.65 -0.83 -4.99
N LEU A 107 -6.58 -1.11 -5.71
CA LEU A 107 -6.58 -2.11 -6.76
C LEU A 107 -6.27 -3.47 -6.14
N LYS A 108 -7.24 -4.39 -6.15
CA LYS A 108 -7.10 -5.72 -5.54
C LYS A 108 -6.62 -6.76 -6.54
N THR A 109 -7.23 -6.77 -7.72
CA THR A 109 -7.02 -7.79 -8.74
C THR A 109 -6.94 -7.18 -10.12
N VAL A 110 -6.18 -7.83 -11.01
CA VAL A 110 -6.18 -7.59 -12.46
C VAL A 110 -6.39 -8.93 -13.12
N ASN A 111 -7.38 -9.02 -14.02
CA ASN A 111 -7.74 -10.25 -14.72
C ASN A 111 -7.94 -11.47 -13.80
N GLY A 112 -8.47 -11.25 -12.59
CA GLY A 112 -8.70 -12.29 -11.58
C GLY A 112 -7.48 -12.69 -10.75
N VAL A 113 -6.29 -12.11 -11.01
CA VAL A 113 -5.07 -12.34 -10.24
C VAL A 113 -4.90 -11.26 -9.17
N GLU A 114 -4.64 -11.67 -7.92
CA GLU A 114 -4.36 -10.75 -6.81
C GLU A 114 -3.01 -10.05 -6.95
N ILE A 115 -2.99 -8.75 -6.67
CA ILE A 115 -1.79 -7.92 -6.77
C ILE A 115 -1.04 -7.99 -5.44
N GLN A 116 0.27 -8.24 -5.53
CA GLN A 116 1.14 -8.35 -4.37
C GLN A 116 1.89 -7.05 -4.11
N ASN A 117 2.32 -6.37 -5.17
CA ASN A 117 3.04 -5.11 -5.15
C ASN A 117 3.00 -4.42 -6.51
N ILE A 118 3.52 -3.19 -6.61
CA ILE A 118 3.45 -2.41 -7.84
C ILE A 118 4.29 -3.00 -8.98
N LYS A 119 5.39 -3.69 -8.66
CA LYS A 119 6.20 -4.40 -9.65
C LYS A 119 5.42 -5.58 -10.25
N HIS A 120 4.75 -6.37 -9.40
CA HIS A 120 3.89 -7.47 -9.86
C HIS A 120 2.75 -6.94 -10.74
N LEU A 121 2.17 -5.77 -10.42
CA LEU A 121 1.19 -5.13 -11.30
C LEU A 121 1.77 -4.82 -12.69
N ALA A 122 2.98 -4.26 -12.76
CA ALA A 122 3.63 -3.98 -14.05
C ALA A 122 3.83 -5.26 -14.87
N GLU A 123 4.30 -6.34 -14.23
CA GLU A 123 4.45 -7.65 -14.86
C GLU A 123 3.11 -8.21 -15.37
N LEU A 124 2.02 -8.04 -14.60
CA LEU A 124 0.69 -8.48 -15.03
C LEU A 124 0.20 -7.69 -16.25
N ILE A 125 0.47 -6.39 -16.31
CA ILE A 125 0.06 -5.51 -17.42
C ILE A 125 0.87 -5.79 -18.69
N ASP A 126 2.18 -6.02 -18.56
CA ASP A 126 3.06 -6.31 -19.71
C ASP A 126 2.73 -7.64 -20.40
N ASN A 127 2.01 -8.54 -19.71
CA ASN A 127 1.59 -9.85 -20.21
C ASN A 127 0.10 -9.91 -20.62
N ILE A 128 -0.57 -8.76 -20.76
CA ILE A 128 -1.96 -8.67 -21.28
C ILE A 128 -1.99 -8.79 -22.80
#